data_AF-A0A8C0W182-F1
#
_entry.id   AF-A0A8C0W182-F1
#
_cell.length_a   1.000
_cell.length_b   1.000
_cell.length_c   1.000
_cell.angle_alpha   90.00
_cell.angle_beta   90.00
_cell.angle_gamma   90.00
#
_symmetry.space_group_name_H-M   'P 1'
#
loop_
_entity.id
_entity.type
_entity.pdbx_description
1 polymer ?
#
loop_
_entity_poly.entity_id
_entity_poly.type
_entity_poly.pdbx_seq_one_letter_code
_entity_poly.pdbx_strand_id
1 'polypeptide(L)'
;MQSSGKPDLPNPLANLKIHYTKIFINNEWHSSVSGKKDKVNVDKAVKAARQAFQIGSPWRTMDASQRGRLLFKLADLIERDRLLLATMESMNAGKLFPPTYLTELEACIKTLRYCAGWSDKIHGYTIPSDGDVFTYTRREPIGVCGQIIPWNGPLLMFIWKTALALSYGNTVIVKPAEQTPLTALHMASLIKEVGFPPGVVNIIPGYGSTAGAAISSHMDIDKVAFIGSTEVGKMIQEAAGKSNLKRVTLELEGKNPCIVFADADLDHAVEFAHQGIFFKQGQMRIAASRLFVEESIYDDFVRRSVERAKQYILGNPLTPGITQGPQIDKEQHNKILDLIESGKKEGATLECGGGPWGNKGYFVQPTVFSNVTDEMRIAKEEVMVSFRSVPFAAMRCLCAPAVPLTFSAL
;
A
#
# COMPACT_ATOMS: atom_id res chain seq x y z
N MET A 1 -0.81 -17.37 35.20
CA MET A 1 0.35 -16.59 34.73
C MET A 1 0.92 -17.29 33.50
N GLN A 2 0.58 -16.82 32.30
CA GLN A 2 1.37 -17.16 31.10
C GLN A 2 2.35 -16.01 30.89
N SER A 3 3.63 -16.31 30.79
CA SER A 3 4.64 -15.30 30.44
C SER A 3 4.36 -14.81 29.02
N SER A 4 3.93 -13.56 28.89
CA SER A 4 3.84 -12.86 27.61
C SER A 4 5.26 -12.54 27.11
N GLY A 5 5.97 -13.58 26.69
CA GLY A 5 7.24 -13.43 25.98
C GLY A 5 6.99 -12.56 24.75
N LYS A 6 7.78 -11.49 24.59
CA LYS A 6 7.80 -10.76 23.32
C LYS A 6 8.16 -11.78 22.23
N PRO A 7 7.46 -11.82 21.09
CA PRO A 7 7.82 -12.74 20.01
C PRO A 7 9.28 -12.49 19.62
N ASP A 8 10.09 -13.55 19.58
CA ASP A 8 11.50 -13.46 19.25
C ASP A 8 11.66 -12.83 17.86
N LEU A 9 12.21 -11.62 17.82
CA LEU A 9 12.49 -10.90 16.58
C LEU A 9 13.83 -11.42 16.03
N PRO A 10 13.85 -12.15 14.89
CA PRO A 10 15.11 -12.59 14.30
C PRO A 10 15.92 -11.40 13.79
N ASN A 11 17.24 -11.53 13.77
CA ASN A 11 18.10 -10.52 13.14
C ASN A 11 17.93 -10.54 11.61
N PRO A 12 17.95 -9.38 10.93
CA PRO A 12 17.88 -9.33 9.47
C PRO A 12 19.04 -10.07 8.79
N LEU A 13 18.83 -10.54 7.56
CA LEU A 13 19.87 -11.25 6.81
C LEU A 13 20.98 -10.28 6.36
N ALA A 14 22.16 -10.39 6.98
CA ALA A 14 23.31 -9.52 6.70
C ALA A 14 23.78 -9.55 5.23
N ASN A 15 23.65 -10.69 4.54
CA ASN A 15 24.09 -10.90 3.16
C ASN A 15 22.96 -11.45 2.28
N LEU A 16 21.82 -10.75 2.24
CA LEU A 16 20.69 -11.11 1.38
C LEU A 16 21.09 -11.11 -0.11
N LYS A 17 20.92 -12.25 -0.79
CA LYS A 17 21.11 -12.38 -2.24
C LYS A 17 19.81 -12.16 -2.99
N ILE A 18 19.83 -11.31 -4.01
CA ILE A 18 18.68 -11.08 -4.90
C ILE A 18 18.73 -12.10 -6.03
N HIS A 19 17.81 -13.07 -6.02
CA HIS A 19 17.74 -14.15 -7.01
C HIS A 19 16.79 -13.85 -8.19
N TYR A 20 15.72 -13.09 -7.94
CA TYR A 20 14.62 -12.90 -8.90
C TYR A 20 14.57 -11.44 -9.37
N THR A 21 14.97 -11.22 -10.62
CA THR A 21 15.12 -9.88 -11.24
C THR A 21 14.48 -9.77 -12.63
N LYS A 22 13.77 -10.82 -13.07
CA LYS A 22 13.22 -10.96 -14.42
C LYS A 22 11.69 -10.83 -14.43
N ILE A 23 11.13 -10.60 -15.62
CA ILE A 23 9.68 -10.67 -15.84
C ILE A 23 9.19 -12.09 -15.59
N PHE A 24 8.03 -12.25 -14.96
CA PHE A 24 7.42 -13.56 -14.69
C PHE A 24 6.13 -13.73 -15.50
N ILE A 25 6.13 -14.66 -16.46
CA ILE A 25 4.97 -14.97 -17.31
C ILE A 25 4.91 -16.50 -17.48
N ASN A 26 3.72 -17.11 -17.40
CA ASN A 26 3.55 -18.56 -17.56
C ASN A 26 4.45 -19.42 -16.64
N ASN A 27 4.69 -18.98 -15.40
CA ASN A 27 5.60 -19.61 -14.45
C ASN A 27 7.07 -19.68 -14.93
N GLU A 28 7.48 -18.80 -15.84
CA GLU A 28 8.82 -18.72 -16.41
C GLU A 28 9.43 -17.31 -16.27
N TRP A 29 10.77 -17.26 -16.28
CA TRP A 29 11.56 -16.04 -16.07
C TRP A 29 12.07 -15.47 -17.41
N HIS A 30 11.44 -14.40 -17.88
CA HIS A 30 11.72 -13.77 -19.16
C HIS A 30 12.65 -12.57 -19.00
N SER A 31 13.67 -12.48 -19.87
CA SER A 31 14.41 -11.23 -20.04
C SER A 31 13.52 -10.18 -20.70
N SER A 32 13.66 -8.91 -20.33
CA SER A 32 12.89 -7.83 -20.96
C SER A 32 13.28 -7.67 -22.43
N VAL A 33 12.28 -7.50 -23.30
CA VAL A 33 12.53 -6.95 -24.64
C VAL A 33 12.78 -5.45 -24.44
N SER A 34 14.02 -5.00 -24.62
CA SER A 34 14.47 -3.67 -24.18
C SER A 34 13.84 -2.49 -24.93
N GLY A 35 13.76 -1.33 -24.26
CA GLY A 35 13.30 -0.05 -24.81
C GLY A 35 11.81 0.22 -24.59
N LYS A 36 11.16 0.95 -25.52
CA LYS A 36 9.72 1.31 -25.51
C LYS A 36 8.76 0.10 -25.67
N LYS A 37 9.15 -1.09 -25.23
CA LYS A 37 8.53 -2.39 -25.50
C LYS A 37 7.90 -3.04 -24.26
N ASP A 38 7.78 -2.33 -23.13
CA ASP A 38 7.02 -2.82 -21.97
C ASP A 38 5.59 -3.23 -22.32
N LYS A 39 4.95 -2.52 -23.27
CA LYS A 39 3.67 -2.93 -23.85
C LYS A 39 3.73 -4.36 -24.39
N VAL A 40 4.78 -4.75 -25.12
CA VAL A 40 4.96 -6.12 -25.64
C VAL A 40 5.07 -7.16 -24.52
N ASN A 41 5.67 -6.79 -23.39
CA ASN A 41 5.75 -7.66 -22.21
C ASN A 41 4.37 -7.80 -21.54
N VAL A 42 3.59 -6.72 -21.47
CA VAL A 42 2.19 -6.74 -21.02
C VAL A 42 1.32 -7.56 -21.97
N ASP A 43 1.38 -7.35 -23.29
CA ASP A 43 0.61 -8.09 -24.29
C ASP A 43 0.86 -9.62 -24.20
N LYS A 44 2.12 -10.03 -23.94
CA LYS A 44 2.48 -11.44 -23.65
C LYS A 44 1.84 -11.94 -22.35
N ALA A 45 1.86 -11.14 -21.30
CA ALA A 45 1.26 -11.47 -20.01
C ALA A 45 -0.27 -11.56 -20.09
N VAL A 46 -0.92 -10.72 -20.91
CA VAL A 46 -2.36 -10.79 -21.18
C VAL A 46 -2.72 -12.04 -21.95
N LYS A 47 -1.94 -12.42 -22.97
CA LYS A 47 -2.15 -13.69 -23.68
C LYS A 47 -2.01 -14.91 -22.76
N ALA A 48 -1.01 -14.91 -21.88
CA ALA A 48 -0.84 -15.93 -20.84
C ALA A 48 -2.04 -15.99 -19.87
N ALA A 49 -2.44 -14.85 -19.30
CA ALA A 49 -3.56 -14.74 -18.38
C ALA A 49 -4.91 -15.12 -19.03
N ARG A 50 -5.13 -14.74 -20.29
CA ARG A 50 -6.32 -15.08 -21.05
C ARG A 50 -6.38 -16.57 -21.36
N GLN A 51 -5.26 -17.19 -21.74
CA GLN A 51 -5.18 -18.63 -21.97
C GLN A 51 -5.45 -19.41 -20.68
N ALA A 52 -4.86 -18.99 -19.56
CA ALA A 52 -5.13 -19.58 -18.24
C ALA A 52 -6.60 -19.41 -17.79
N PHE A 53 -7.30 -18.38 -18.29
CA PHE A 53 -8.72 -18.12 -17.97
C PHE A 53 -9.73 -18.78 -18.93
N GLN A 54 -9.29 -19.48 -19.99
CA GLN A 54 -10.21 -20.11 -20.94
C GLN A 54 -11.11 -21.17 -20.31
N ILE A 55 -12.34 -21.30 -20.80
CA ILE A 55 -13.26 -22.36 -20.39
C ILE A 55 -12.61 -23.72 -20.67
N GLY A 56 -12.65 -24.64 -19.70
CA GLY A 56 -11.94 -25.92 -19.76
C GLY A 56 -10.47 -25.87 -19.33
N SER A 57 -9.89 -24.69 -19.04
CA SER A 57 -8.53 -24.62 -18.50
C SER A 57 -8.42 -25.25 -17.10
N PRO A 58 -7.24 -25.72 -16.69
CA PRO A 58 -7.02 -26.22 -15.33
C PRO A 58 -7.40 -25.24 -14.22
N TRP A 59 -7.35 -23.93 -14.47
CA TRP A 59 -7.75 -22.92 -13.46
C TRP A 59 -9.27 -22.71 -13.41
N ARG A 60 -9.96 -22.84 -14.54
CA ARG A 60 -11.42 -22.68 -14.63
C ARG A 60 -12.20 -23.92 -14.21
N THR A 61 -11.60 -25.11 -14.34
CA THR A 61 -12.21 -26.39 -13.93
C THR A 61 -11.81 -26.84 -12.52
N MET A 62 -10.80 -26.22 -11.91
CA MET A 62 -10.38 -26.49 -10.53
C MET A 62 -11.48 -26.13 -9.52
N ASP A 63 -11.72 -27.05 -8.59
CA ASP A 63 -12.63 -26.85 -7.47
C ASP A 63 -12.36 -25.54 -6.72
N ALA A 64 -13.43 -24.90 -6.28
CA ALA A 64 -13.38 -23.67 -5.52
C ALA A 64 -12.54 -23.80 -4.22
N SER A 65 -12.61 -24.96 -3.57
CA SER A 65 -11.83 -25.29 -2.37
C SER A 65 -10.34 -25.50 -2.67
N GLN A 66 -9.98 -26.01 -3.86
CA GLN A 66 -8.58 -26.22 -4.26
C GLN A 66 -7.87 -24.89 -4.55
N ARG A 67 -8.57 -23.89 -5.10
CA ARG A 67 -8.03 -22.51 -5.15
C ARG A 67 -7.70 -21.98 -3.75
N GLY A 68 -8.57 -22.27 -2.77
CA GLY A 68 -8.31 -22.00 -1.36
C GLY A 68 -7.08 -22.74 -0.82
N ARG A 69 -6.90 -24.02 -1.14
CA ARG A 69 -5.72 -24.80 -0.75
C ARG A 69 -4.41 -24.23 -1.30
N LEU A 70 -4.39 -23.72 -2.53
CA LEU A 70 -3.23 -23.04 -3.10
C LEU A 70 -2.91 -21.73 -2.34
N LEU A 71 -3.93 -20.94 -2.00
CA LEU A 71 -3.74 -19.70 -1.22
C LEU A 71 -3.26 -19.97 0.22
N PHE A 72 -3.73 -21.04 0.87
CA PHE A 72 -3.20 -21.49 2.16
C PHE A 72 -1.73 -21.86 2.06
N LYS A 73 -1.35 -22.74 1.10
CA LYS A 73 0.05 -23.12 0.87
C LYS A 73 0.94 -21.91 0.58
N LEU A 74 0.44 -20.91 -0.14
CA LEU A 74 1.19 -19.68 -0.40
C LEU A 74 1.45 -18.88 0.90
N ALA A 75 0.49 -18.86 1.83
CA ALA A 75 0.69 -18.24 3.14
C ALA A 75 1.78 -18.98 3.94
N ASP A 76 1.78 -20.31 3.88
CA ASP A 76 2.76 -21.15 4.56
C ASP A 76 4.18 -20.97 3.98
N LEU A 77 4.31 -20.75 2.66
CA LEU A 77 5.60 -20.39 2.05
C LEU A 77 6.06 -18.96 2.39
N ILE A 78 5.15 -17.99 2.53
CA ILE A 78 5.51 -16.66 3.06
C ILE A 78 5.95 -16.74 4.52
N GLU A 79 5.33 -17.62 5.31
CA GLU A 79 5.70 -17.84 6.72
C GLU A 79 7.09 -18.50 6.84
N ARG A 80 7.41 -19.47 5.95
CA ARG A 80 8.77 -20.03 5.79
C ARG A 80 9.79 -18.96 5.42
N ASP A 81 9.51 -18.14 4.41
CA ASP A 81 10.43 -17.14 3.87
C ASP A 81 10.34 -15.78 4.60
N ARG A 82 9.62 -15.70 5.73
CA ARG A 82 9.25 -14.44 6.41
C ARG A 82 10.44 -13.53 6.71
N LEU A 83 11.55 -14.11 7.18
CA LEU A 83 12.80 -13.38 7.46
C LEU A 83 13.45 -12.82 6.18
N LEU A 84 13.46 -13.60 5.10
CA LEU A 84 14.00 -13.17 3.80
C LEU A 84 13.16 -12.04 3.23
N LEU A 85 11.84 -12.21 3.19
CA LEU A 85 10.89 -11.23 2.68
C LEU A 85 10.92 -9.93 3.50
N ALA A 86 10.96 -10.01 4.83
CA ALA A 86 11.06 -8.82 5.68
C ALA A 86 12.40 -8.08 5.49
N THR A 87 13.52 -8.80 5.38
CA THR A 87 14.83 -8.18 5.09
C THR A 87 14.80 -7.49 3.72
N MET A 88 14.19 -8.12 2.71
CA MET A 88 14.10 -7.59 1.35
C MET A 88 13.17 -6.37 1.27
N GLU A 89 12.01 -6.39 1.93
CA GLU A 89 11.11 -5.23 2.10
C GLU A 89 11.84 -4.05 2.73
N SER A 90 12.54 -4.27 3.85
CA SER A 90 13.29 -3.22 4.57
C SER A 90 14.43 -2.64 3.75
N MET A 91 15.21 -3.49 3.08
CA MET A 91 16.33 -3.08 2.24
C MET A 91 15.85 -2.32 0.99
N ASN A 92 14.75 -2.74 0.36
CA ASN A 92 14.27 -2.16 -0.88
C ASN A 92 13.43 -0.90 -0.67
N ALA A 93 12.57 -0.86 0.36
CA ALA A 93 11.62 0.23 0.59
C ALA A 93 12.00 1.18 1.74
N GLY A 94 13.16 0.98 2.38
CA GLY A 94 13.62 1.80 3.51
C GLY A 94 12.83 1.61 4.81
N LYS A 95 11.95 0.61 4.88
CA LYS A 95 11.08 0.34 6.03
C LYS A 95 11.84 -0.29 7.19
N LEU A 96 11.57 0.14 8.42
CA LEU A 96 12.11 -0.50 9.62
C LEU A 96 11.82 -2.01 9.64
N PHE A 97 12.85 -2.81 9.90
CA PHE A 97 12.71 -4.28 9.92
C PHE A 97 11.74 -4.81 10.99
N PRO A 98 11.74 -4.33 12.25
CA PRO A 98 10.85 -4.86 13.28
C PRO A 98 9.34 -4.81 12.92
N PRO A 99 8.74 -3.66 12.55
CA PRO A 99 7.33 -3.63 12.14
C PRO A 99 7.07 -4.31 10.79
N THR A 100 8.08 -4.37 9.90
CA THR A 100 7.96 -5.12 8.65
C THR A 100 7.78 -6.62 8.94
N TYR A 101 8.64 -7.20 9.78
CA TYR A 101 8.57 -8.62 10.15
C TYR A 101 7.36 -8.94 11.05
N LEU A 102 7.10 -8.13 12.08
CA LEU A 102 6.08 -8.39 13.09
C LEU A 102 4.66 -8.05 12.63
N THR A 103 4.50 -7.00 11.82
CA THR A 103 3.16 -6.46 11.47
C THR A 103 2.84 -6.62 9.99
N GLU A 104 3.71 -6.20 9.06
CA GLU A 104 3.38 -6.24 7.63
C GLU A 104 3.33 -7.66 7.07
N LEU A 105 4.35 -8.49 7.36
CA LEU A 105 4.39 -9.88 6.93
C LEU A 105 3.29 -10.72 7.60
N GLU A 106 2.99 -10.42 8.87
CA GLU A 106 1.86 -11.03 9.59
C GLU A 106 0.52 -10.73 8.91
N ALA A 107 0.30 -9.47 8.51
CA ALA A 107 -0.89 -9.05 7.78
C ALA A 107 -0.97 -9.71 6.39
N CYS A 108 0.16 -9.94 5.71
CA CYS A 108 0.22 -10.69 4.45
C CYS A 108 -0.26 -12.15 4.64
N ILE A 109 0.32 -12.85 5.61
CA ILE A 109 -0.02 -14.25 5.94
C ILE A 109 -1.50 -14.37 6.33
N LYS A 110 -1.98 -13.50 7.23
CA LYS A 110 -3.39 -13.45 7.64
C LYS A 110 -4.35 -13.13 6.49
N THR A 111 -4.00 -12.20 5.61
CA THR A 111 -4.84 -11.85 4.45
C THR A 111 -4.97 -13.03 3.49
N LEU A 112 -3.87 -13.74 3.19
CA LEU A 112 -3.93 -14.95 2.37
C LEU A 112 -4.81 -16.02 3.01
N ARG A 113 -4.60 -16.33 4.30
CA ARG A 113 -5.38 -17.34 5.04
C ARG A 113 -6.88 -16.98 5.09
N TYR A 114 -7.21 -15.69 5.24
CA TYR A 114 -8.58 -15.18 5.16
C TYR A 114 -9.20 -15.36 3.77
N CYS A 115 -8.54 -14.87 2.70
CA CYS A 115 -9.04 -15.02 1.33
C CYS A 115 -9.10 -16.49 0.87
N ALA A 116 -8.18 -17.33 1.32
CA ALA A 116 -8.19 -18.77 1.08
C ALA A 116 -9.50 -19.39 1.56
N GLY A 117 -9.92 -19.06 2.80
CA GLY A 117 -11.17 -19.51 3.41
C GLY A 117 -12.46 -19.06 2.69
N TRP A 118 -12.40 -18.01 1.87
CA TRP A 118 -13.54 -17.52 1.07
C TRP A 118 -13.73 -18.25 -0.27
N SER A 119 -12.71 -18.95 -0.77
CA SER A 119 -12.66 -19.41 -2.17
C SER A 119 -13.81 -20.32 -2.58
N ASP A 120 -14.37 -21.09 -1.64
CA ASP A 120 -15.51 -22.01 -1.80
C ASP A 120 -16.83 -21.51 -1.17
N LYS A 121 -16.89 -20.26 -0.69
CA LYS A 121 -18.06 -19.66 0.00
C LYS A 121 -18.69 -18.49 -0.77
N ILE A 122 -18.35 -18.37 -2.05
CA ILE A 122 -18.85 -17.32 -2.96
C ILE A 122 -20.18 -17.79 -3.56
N HIS A 123 -21.26 -17.68 -2.77
CA HIS A 123 -22.58 -18.13 -3.18
C HIS A 123 -23.30 -17.14 -4.10
N GLY A 124 -24.08 -17.68 -5.04
CA GLY A 124 -25.14 -16.93 -5.72
C GLY A 124 -26.40 -16.80 -4.87
N TYR A 125 -27.49 -16.38 -5.51
CA TYR A 125 -28.84 -16.30 -4.93
C TYR A 125 -29.84 -17.01 -5.84
N THR A 126 -30.81 -17.69 -5.26
CA THR A 126 -32.10 -18.00 -5.89
C THR A 126 -33.05 -16.82 -5.65
N ILE A 127 -33.80 -16.41 -6.68
CA ILE A 127 -34.64 -15.20 -6.64
C ILE A 127 -36.11 -15.61 -6.85
N PRO A 128 -37.03 -15.23 -5.95
CA PRO A 128 -38.47 -15.43 -6.14
C PRO A 128 -38.98 -14.36 -7.12
N SER A 129 -38.83 -14.63 -8.41
CA SER A 129 -39.37 -13.80 -9.49
C SER A 129 -40.88 -14.03 -9.65
N ASP A 130 -41.59 -13.03 -10.16
CA ASP A 130 -43.02 -13.15 -10.47
C ASP A 130 -43.28 -14.15 -11.61
N GLY A 131 -44.34 -14.94 -11.48
CA GLY A 131 -44.75 -15.96 -12.46
C GLY A 131 -43.99 -17.29 -12.36
N ASP A 132 -44.31 -18.22 -13.26
CA ASP A 132 -43.77 -19.59 -13.24
C ASP A 132 -42.34 -19.68 -13.81
N VAL A 133 -41.39 -18.99 -13.19
CA VAL A 133 -39.98 -18.95 -13.63
C VAL A 133 -39.00 -19.25 -12.48
N PHE A 134 -37.98 -20.05 -12.77
CA PHE A 134 -36.88 -20.30 -11.84
C PHE A 134 -35.70 -19.37 -12.14
N THR A 135 -35.45 -18.42 -11.23
CA THR A 135 -34.35 -17.45 -11.35
C THR A 135 -33.25 -17.73 -10.34
N TYR A 136 -31.99 -17.77 -10.81
CA TYR A 136 -30.82 -17.83 -9.96
C TYR A 136 -29.66 -17.02 -10.53
N THR A 137 -28.68 -16.70 -9.69
CA THR A 137 -27.49 -15.93 -10.06
C THR A 137 -26.21 -16.74 -9.87
N ARG A 138 -25.20 -16.49 -10.72
CA ARG A 138 -23.86 -17.06 -10.62
C ARG A 138 -22.85 -15.94 -10.38
N ARG A 139 -22.00 -16.09 -9.37
CA ARG A 139 -20.90 -15.15 -9.09
C ARG A 139 -19.63 -15.63 -9.77
N GLU A 140 -19.48 -15.28 -11.04
CA GLU A 140 -18.32 -15.70 -11.84
C GLU A 140 -17.12 -14.76 -11.68
N PRO A 141 -15.87 -15.25 -11.84
CA PRO A 141 -14.70 -14.38 -12.00
C PRO A 141 -14.87 -13.44 -13.19
N ILE A 142 -14.30 -12.24 -13.07
CA ILE A 142 -14.33 -11.19 -14.08
C ILE A 142 -13.42 -11.55 -15.25
N GLY A 143 -12.27 -12.17 -14.96
CA GLY A 143 -11.30 -12.62 -15.95
C GLY A 143 -9.90 -12.10 -15.69
N VAL A 144 -9.28 -11.46 -16.68
CA VAL A 144 -7.92 -10.93 -16.60
C VAL A 144 -7.94 -9.61 -15.83
N CYS A 145 -7.37 -9.64 -14.63
CA CYS A 145 -7.27 -8.49 -13.72
C CYS A 145 -5.87 -7.85 -13.77
N GLY A 146 -5.78 -6.63 -14.30
CA GLY A 146 -4.59 -5.79 -14.19
C GLY A 146 -4.47 -5.17 -12.80
N GLN A 147 -3.32 -5.32 -12.15
CA GLN A 147 -3.10 -4.94 -10.76
C GLN A 147 -1.84 -4.07 -10.64
N ILE A 148 -2.02 -2.77 -10.40
CA ILE A 148 -0.92 -1.81 -10.28
C ILE A 148 -0.80 -1.43 -8.80
N ILE A 149 0.39 -1.59 -8.23
CA ILE A 149 0.64 -1.43 -6.79
C ILE A 149 1.78 -0.43 -6.50
N PRO A 150 1.71 0.33 -5.40
CA PRO A 150 2.66 1.37 -5.01
C PRO A 150 3.82 0.80 -4.20
N TRP A 151 4.79 1.68 -3.92
CA TRP A 151 6.05 1.35 -3.25
C TRP A 151 6.01 1.38 -1.71
N ASN A 152 4.95 1.91 -1.10
CA ASN A 152 4.88 2.10 0.36
C ASN A 152 4.43 0.86 1.14
N GLY A 153 3.86 -0.13 0.45
CA GLY A 153 3.46 -1.41 1.00
C GLY A 153 3.65 -2.57 0.03
N PRO A 154 4.80 -2.75 -0.65
CA PRO A 154 4.90 -3.55 -1.87
C PRO A 154 4.31 -4.96 -1.73
N LEU A 155 4.82 -5.76 -0.79
CA LEU A 155 4.30 -7.11 -0.54
C LEU A 155 2.85 -7.11 0.00
N LEU A 156 2.50 -6.19 0.89
CA LEU A 156 1.14 -6.12 1.46
C LEU A 156 0.09 -5.77 0.39
N MET A 157 0.39 -4.79 -0.48
CA MET A 157 -0.47 -4.39 -1.59
C MET A 157 -0.53 -5.47 -2.69
N PHE A 158 0.58 -6.18 -2.92
CA PHE A 158 0.60 -7.37 -3.78
C PHE A 158 -0.40 -8.42 -3.26
N ILE A 159 -0.33 -8.76 -1.97
CA ILE A 159 -1.24 -9.74 -1.36
C ILE A 159 -2.69 -9.27 -1.34
N TRP A 160 -2.97 -8.03 -0.91
CA TRP A 160 -4.32 -7.46 -0.88
C TRP A 160 -5.02 -7.53 -2.25
N LYS A 161 -4.28 -7.30 -3.34
CA LYS A 161 -4.85 -7.41 -4.69
C LYS A 161 -4.93 -8.84 -5.20
N THR A 162 -3.87 -9.64 -5.05
CA THR A 162 -3.79 -10.98 -5.64
C THR A 162 -4.65 -12.00 -4.91
N ALA A 163 -4.64 -12.02 -3.57
CA ALA A 163 -5.32 -13.04 -2.76
C ALA A 163 -6.83 -13.09 -3.04
N LEU A 164 -7.49 -11.92 -3.05
CA LEU A 164 -8.92 -11.83 -3.34
C LEU A 164 -9.24 -12.18 -4.79
N ALA A 165 -8.45 -11.69 -5.76
CA ALA A 165 -8.66 -11.98 -7.17
C ALA A 165 -8.55 -13.48 -7.47
N LEU A 166 -7.54 -14.15 -6.91
CA LEU A 166 -7.29 -15.58 -7.07
C LEU A 166 -8.34 -16.46 -6.37
N SER A 167 -8.80 -16.06 -5.17
CA SER A 167 -9.89 -16.74 -4.45
C SER A 167 -11.15 -16.83 -5.30
N TYR A 168 -11.52 -15.72 -5.95
CA TYR A 168 -12.65 -15.61 -6.88
C TYR A 168 -12.40 -16.28 -8.25
N GLY A 169 -11.21 -16.83 -8.52
CA GLY A 169 -10.89 -17.56 -9.76
C GLY A 169 -10.47 -16.68 -10.95
N ASN A 170 -10.08 -15.42 -10.71
CA ASN A 170 -9.53 -14.54 -11.76
C ASN A 170 -8.09 -14.95 -12.11
N THR A 171 -7.58 -14.45 -13.23
CA THR A 171 -6.13 -14.45 -13.54
C THR A 171 -5.59 -13.03 -13.42
N VAL A 172 -4.34 -12.86 -13.01
CA VAL A 172 -3.78 -11.53 -12.66
C VAL A 172 -2.50 -11.18 -13.40
N ILE A 173 -2.34 -9.89 -13.67
CA ILE A 173 -1.12 -9.28 -14.20
C ILE A 173 -0.74 -8.16 -13.25
N VAL A 174 0.36 -8.33 -12.52
CA VAL A 174 0.78 -7.40 -11.47
C VAL A 174 1.95 -6.55 -11.94
N LYS A 175 1.83 -5.22 -11.81
CA LYS A 175 2.91 -4.25 -12.04
C LYS A 175 3.35 -3.66 -10.70
N PRO A 176 4.41 -4.21 -10.05
CA PRO A 176 4.96 -3.62 -8.85
C PRO A 176 5.65 -2.29 -9.15
N ALA A 177 5.60 -1.35 -8.21
CA ALA A 177 6.27 -0.06 -8.36
C ALA A 177 7.76 -0.23 -8.69
N GLU A 178 8.26 0.66 -9.55
CA GLU A 178 9.62 0.67 -10.09
C GLU A 178 10.68 0.85 -9.00
N GLN A 179 10.34 1.54 -7.90
CA GLN A 179 11.19 1.62 -6.70
C GLN A 179 11.33 0.26 -5.99
N THR A 180 10.32 -0.62 -6.02
CA THR A 180 10.19 -1.77 -5.10
C THR A 180 9.73 -3.09 -5.75
N PRO A 181 10.34 -3.54 -6.87
CA PRO A 181 9.90 -4.74 -7.56
C PRO A 181 10.28 -6.05 -6.84
N LEU A 182 11.29 -6.04 -5.97
CA LEU A 182 12.01 -7.27 -5.59
C LEU A 182 11.15 -8.29 -4.84
N THR A 183 10.32 -7.85 -3.89
CA THR A 183 9.49 -8.74 -3.06
C THR A 183 8.34 -9.34 -3.86
N ALA A 184 7.76 -8.57 -4.79
CA ALA A 184 6.81 -9.11 -5.77
C ALA A 184 7.45 -10.15 -6.70
N LEU A 185 8.71 -9.96 -7.12
CA LEU A 185 9.43 -10.98 -7.88
C LEU A 185 9.75 -12.22 -7.03
N HIS A 186 10.11 -12.09 -5.76
CA HIS A 186 10.23 -13.27 -4.88
C HIS A 186 8.89 -14.01 -4.74
N MET A 187 7.76 -13.29 -4.64
CA MET A 187 6.44 -13.94 -4.63
C MET A 187 6.15 -14.79 -5.88
N ALA A 188 6.67 -14.42 -7.05
CA ALA A 188 6.53 -15.24 -8.26
C ALA A 188 7.19 -16.63 -8.12
N SER A 189 8.33 -16.73 -7.41
CA SER A 189 8.96 -18.04 -7.17
C SER A 189 8.10 -18.91 -6.25
N LEU A 190 7.54 -18.33 -5.19
CA LEU A 190 6.65 -19.03 -4.25
C LEU A 190 5.34 -19.47 -4.91
N ILE A 191 4.77 -18.64 -5.80
CA ILE A 191 3.57 -18.97 -6.58
C ILE A 191 3.84 -20.14 -7.54
N LYS A 192 5.04 -20.19 -8.14
CA LYS A 192 5.48 -21.35 -8.93
C LYS A 192 5.65 -22.59 -8.05
N GLU A 193 6.27 -22.45 -6.88
CA GLU A 193 6.53 -23.55 -5.93
C GLU A 193 5.23 -24.18 -5.39
N VAL A 194 4.21 -23.37 -5.08
CA VAL A 194 2.87 -23.84 -4.67
C VAL A 194 2.16 -24.65 -5.76
N GLY A 195 2.49 -24.43 -7.03
CA GLY A 195 1.87 -25.10 -8.17
C GLY A 195 0.61 -24.40 -8.71
N PHE A 196 0.54 -23.06 -8.64
CA PHE A 196 -0.50 -22.34 -9.40
C PHE A 196 -0.34 -22.62 -10.91
N PRO A 197 -1.44 -22.84 -11.66
CA PRO A 197 -1.34 -23.11 -13.10
C PRO A 197 -0.62 -21.98 -13.87
N PRO A 198 0.21 -22.29 -14.89
CA PRO A 198 0.89 -21.29 -15.70
C PRO A 198 -0.06 -20.22 -16.23
N GLY A 199 0.32 -18.96 -16.07
CA GLY A 199 -0.42 -17.79 -16.57
C GLY A 199 -1.48 -17.27 -15.61
N VAL A 200 -1.78 -17.97 -14.51
CA VAL A 200 -2.74 -17.49 -13.49
C VAL A 200 -2.22 -16.23 -12.77
N VAL A 201 -0.91 -16.15 -12.54
CA VAL A 201 -0.23 -14.94 -12.05
C VAL A 201 0.93 -14.61 -12.99
N ASN A 202 1.00 -13.35 -13.41
CA ASN A 202 2.10 -12.81 -14.20
C ASN A 202 2.57 -11.51 -13.53
N ILE A 203 3.88 -11.26 -13.48
CA ILE A 203 4.46 -10.09 -12.79
C ILE A 203 5.40 -9.35 -13.75
N ILE A 204 5.04 -8.10 -14.04
CA ILE A 204 5.71 -7.24 -15.03
C ILE A 204 6.29 -6.02 -14.30
N PRO A 205 7.54 -6.10 -13.78
CA PRO A 205 8.24 -4.92 -13.32
C PRO A 205 8.49 -3.96 -14.50
N GLY A 206 8.32 -2.67 -14.28
CA GLY A 206 8.42 -1.64 -15.31
C GLY A 206 7.83 -0.31 -14.82
N TYR A 207 7.97 0.76 -15.61
CA TYR A 207 7.54 2.10 -15.18
C TYR A 207 6.03 2.31 -15.27
N GLY A 208 5.50 3.27 -14.49
CA GLY A 208 4.08 3.65 -14.52
C GLY A 208 3.61 4.10 -15.90
N SER A 209 4.36 5.00 -16.55
CA SER A 209 4.06 5.56 -17.88
C SER A 209 4.17 4.55 -19.03
N THR A 210 4.80 3.40 -18.83
CA THR A 210 5.00 2.36 -19.85
C THR A 210 4.15 1.12 -19.56
N ALA A 211 4.52 0.33 -18.56
CA ALA A 211 3.85 -0.92 -18.21
C ALA A 211 2.48 -0.66 -17.54
N GLY A 212 2.38 0.35 -16.67
CA GLY A 212 1.12 0.73 -16.03
C GLY A 212 0.09 1.28 -17.03
N ALA A 213 0.52 2.22 -17.89
CA ALA A 213 -0.30 2.75 -18.98
C ALA A 213 -0.77 1.65 -19.94
N ALA A 214 0.12 0.73 -20.34
CA ALA A 214 -0.25 -0.42 -21.18
C ALA A 214 -1.33 -1.29 -20.51
N ILE A 215 -1.21 -1.62 -19.22
CA ILE A 215 -2.24 -2.37 -18.48
C ILE A 215 -3.59 -1.63 -18.45
N SER A 216 -3.57 -0.32 -18.20
CA SER A 216 -4.81 0.48 -18.11
C SER A 216 -5.58 0.58 -19.44
N SER A 217 -4.86 0.59 -20.55
CA SER A 217 -5.40 0.78 -21.91
C SER A 217 -5.57 -0.53 -22.71
N HIS A 218 -5.08 -1.67 -22.23
CA HIS A 218 -5.16 -2.94 -22.95
C HIS A 218 -6.63 -3.37 -23.17
N MET A 219 -6.96 -3.82 -24.39
CA MET A 219 -8.33 -4.20 -24.77
C MET A 219 -8.79 -5.52 -24.16
N ASP A 220 -7.87 -6.48 -23.99
CA ASP A 220 -8.19 -7.79 -23.40
C ASP A 220 -7.91 -7.88 -21.87
N ILE A 221 -7.97 -6.75 -21.14
CA ILE A 221 -7.96 -6.74 -19.67
C ILE A 221 -9.37 -6.36 -19.18
N ASP A 222 -10.02 -7.23 -18.41
CA ASP A 222 -11.43 -7.12 -18.05
C ASP A 222 -11.66 -6.20 -16.84
N LYS A 223 -10.64 -6.11 -15.97
CA LYS A 223 -10.63 -5.25 -14.79
C LYS A 223 -9.24 -4.66 -14.54
N VAL A 224 -9.18 -3.40 -14.11
CA VAL A 224 -8.00 -2.81 -13.48
C VAL A 224 -8.26 -2.50 -12.00
N ALA A 225 -7.23 -2.67 -11.18
CA ALA A 225 -7.23 -2.26 -9.78
C ALA A 225 -5.92 -1.53 -9.48
N PHE A 226 -6.00 -0.24 -9.18
CA PHE A 226 -4.87 0.65 -8.91
C PHE A 226 -4.81 1.02 -7.42
N ILE A 227 -3.60 1.27 -6.90
CA ILE A 227 -3.38 2.00 -5.65
C ILE A 227 -2.20 2.94 -5.90
N GLY A 228 -2.33 4.21 -5.54
CA GLY A 228 -1.32 5.24 -5.78
C GLY A 228 -1.94 6.64 -5.86
N SER A 229 -1.32 7.55 -6.62
CA SER A 229 -1.73 8.96 -6.58
C SER A 229 -3.09 9.25 -7.18
N THR A 230 -3.77 10.29 -6.68
CA THR A 230 -5.08 10.73 -7.18
C THR A 230 -5.02 11.16 -8.64
N GLU A 231 -3.92 11.80 -9.03
CA GLU A 231 -3.64 12.19 -10.41
C GLU A 231 -3.59 10.97 -11.34
N VAL A 232 -2.74 9.98 -11.03
CA VAL A 232 -2.64 8.75 -11.82
C VAL A 232 -3.94 7.95 -11.76
N GLY A 233 -4.65 7.97 -10.63
CA GLY A 233 -5.99 7.37 -10.50
C GLY A 233 -6.99 7.89 -11.53
N LYS A 234 -7.03 9.21 -11.75
CA LYS A 234 -7.85 9.83 -12.81
C LYS A 234 -7.42 9.35 -14.21
N MET A 235 -6.12 9.31 -14.49
CA MET A 235 -5.59 8.80 -15.76
C MET A 235 -5.96 7.32 -16.00
N ILE A 236 -5.92 6.47 -14.97
CA ILE A 236 -6.32 5.05 -15.05
C ILE A 236 -7.82 4.92 -15.37
N GLN A 237 -8.68 5.72 -14.71
CA GLN A 237 -10.12 5.74 -14.97
C GLN A 237 -10.42 6.19 -16.40
N GLU A 238 -9.75 7.24 -16.87
CA GLU A 238 -9.89 7.77 -18.22
C GLU A 238 -9.42 6.76 -19.29
N ALA A 239 -8.26 6.12 -19.07
CA ALA A 239 -7.72 5.11 -19.98
C ALA A 239 -8.61 3.86 -20.06
N ALA A 240 -9.22 3.45 -18.94
CA ALA A 240 -10.24 2.39 -18.93
C ALA A 240 -11.49 2.79 -19.73
N GLY A 241 -11.97 4.03 -19.54
CA GLY A 241 -13.10 4.60 -20.29
C GLY A 241 -12.85 4.67 -21.80
N LYS A 242 -11.66 5.13 -22.21
CA LYS A 242 -11.25 5.29 -23.62
C LYS A 242 -10.92 3.99 -24.35
N SER A 243 -10.73 2.88 -23.64
CA SER A 243 -10.34 1.59 -24.25
C SER A 243 -11.52 0.63 -24.40
N ASN A 244 -11.84 -0.13 -23.36
CA ASN A 244 -12.79 -1.24 -23.41
C ASN A 244 -13.83 -1.20 -22.28
N LEU A 245 -13.94 -0.07 -21.55
CA LEU A 245 -14.79 0.09 -20.37
C LEU A 245 -14.50 -0.93 -19.25
N LYS A 246 -13.26 -1.44 -19.16
CA LYS A 246 -12.82 -2.37 -18.10
C LYS A 246 -13.20 -1.86 -16.71
N ARG A 247 -13.62 -2.77 -15.83
CA ARG A 247 -14.05 -2.41 -14.47
C ARG A 247 -12.88 -1.81 -13.69
N VAL A 248 -13.06 -0.63 -13.09
CA VAL A 248 -12.02 0.04 -12.31
C VAL A 248 -12.31 -0.07 -10.82
N THR A 249 -11.27 -0.20 -10.00
CA THR A 249 -11.30 0.14 -8.57
C THR A 249 -10.01 0.90 -8.25
N LEU A 250 -10.16 2.09 -7.68
CA LEU A 250 -9.06 2.95 -7.29
C LEU A 250 -9.01 3.01 -5.77
N GLU A 251 -7.83 2.90 -5.18
CA GLU A 251 -7.59 3.39 -3.84
C GLU A 251 -6.52 4.47 -3.90
N LEU A 252 -6.87 5.68 -3.46
CA LEU A 252 -6.09 6.86 -3.73
C LEU A 252 -5.52 7.47 -2.43
N GLU A 253 -4.81 8.56 -2.63
CA GLU A 253 -4.26 9.45 -1.61
C GLU A 253 -5.35 10.04 -0.69
N GLY A 254 -4.96 10.40 0.53
CA GLY A 254 -5.90 10.76 1.60
C GLY A 254 -5.39 11.85 2.53
N LYS A 255 -6.25 12.84 2.78
CA LYS A 255 -6.05 13.92 3.76
C LYS A 255 -6.95 13.59 4.96
N ASN A 256 -6.51 12.66 5.81
CA ASN A 256 -7.38 11.93 6.76
C ASN A 256 -7.41 12.54 8.17
N PRO A 257 -8.56 13.05 8.65
CA PRO A 257 -8.62 13.73 9.94
C PRO A 257 -8.64 12.76 11.13
N CYS A 258 -8.12 13.28 12.23
CA CYS A 258 -8.06 12.75 13.58
C CYS A 258 -8.52 13.91 14.48
N ILE A 259 -9.49 13.71 15.37
CA ILE A 259 -10.06 14.80 16.17
C ILE A 259 -9.91 14.42 17.64
N VAL A 260 -9.30 15.31 18.43
CA VAL A 260 -9.03 15.13 19.84
C VAL A 260 -9.81 16.17 20.63
N PHE A 261 -10.83 15.72 21.35
CA PHE A 261 -11.62 16.52 22.29
C PHE A 261 -10.91 16.63 23.64
N ALA A 262 -11.29 17.63 24.44
CA ALA A 262 -10.69 17.88 25.75
C ALA A 262 -10.94 16.78 26.80
N ASP A 263 -11.96 15.93 26.58
CA ASP A 263 -12.26 14.77 27.41
C ASP A 263 -11.52 13.49 26.99
N ALA A 264 -10.69 13.55 25.94
CA ALA A 264 -9.87 12.44 25.50
C ALA A 264 -8.74 12.13 26.51
N ASP A 265 -8.35 10.86 26.59
CA ASP A 265 -7.09 10.46 27.22
C ASP A 265 -5.93 11.05 26.42
N LEU A 266 -5.33 12.12 26.96
CA LEU A 266 -4.34 12.93 26.25
C LEU A 266 -3.06 12.17 25.92
N ASP A 267 -2.60 11.28 26.79
CA ASP A 267 -1.37 10.50 26.56
C ASP A 267 -1.59 9.44 25.47
N HIS A 268 -2.73 8.73 25.50
CA HIS A 268 -3.10 7.84 24.41
C HIS A 268 -3.35 8.60 23.10
N ALA A 269 -4.01 9.76 23.13
CA ALA A 269 -4.29 10.56 21.94
C ALA A 269 -3.01 11.06 21.27
N VAL A 270 -2.03 11.54 22.04
CA VAL A 270 -0.71 11.94 21.53
C VAL A 270 0.00 10.75 20.89
N GLU A 271 0.12 9.59 21.57
CA GLU A 271 0.84 8.44 21.01
C GLU A 271 0.15 7.88 19.75
N PHE A 272 -1.17 7.70 19.75
CA PHE A 272 -1.87 7.15 18.59
C PHE A 272 -1.84 8.10 17.38
N ALA A 273 -2.01 9.40 17.59
CA ALA A 273 -1.94 10.35 16.50
C ALA A 273 -0.51 10.51 15.95
N HIS A 274 0.49 10.43 16.84
CA HIS A 274 1.90 10.40 16.50
C HIS A 274 2.27 9.16 15.66
N GLN A 275 1.84 7.96 16.07
CA GLN A 275 1.97 6.75 15.24
C GLN A 275 1.21 6.90 13.92
N GLY A 276 0.00 7.46 13.96
CA GLY A 276 -0.85 7.65 12.79
C GLY A 276 -0.19 8.46 11.66
N ILE A 277 0.65 9.44 11.98
CA ILE A 277 1.35 10.28 10.98
C ILE A 277 2.79 9.84 10.70
N PHE A 278 3.57 9.35 11.67
CA PHE A 278 4.99 9.03 11.46
C PHE A 278 5.27 7.54 11.14
N PHE A 279 4.30 6.63 11.30
CA PHE A 279 4.51 5.21 10.99
C PHE A 279 4.84 4.98 9.50
N LYS A 280 5.79 4.07 9.23
CA LYS A 280 6.44 3.88 7.91
C LYS A 280 7.11 5.15 7.34
N GLN A 281 7.76 5.91 8.22
CA GLN A 281 8.25 7.27 7.95
C GLN A 281 7.14 8.27 7.61
N GLY A 282 5.87 7.84 7.73
CA GLY A 282 4.61 8.50 7.37
C GLY A 282 4.11 8.27 5.94
N GLN A 283 4.74 7.36 5.18
CA GLN A 283 4.43 7.10 3.76
C GLN A 283 3.14 6.27 3.62
N MET A 284 1.99 6.77 4.07
CA MET A 284 0.74 6.02 4.13
C MET A 284 -0.48 6.81 3.64
N ARG A 285 -1.31 6.16 2.81
CA ARG A 285 -2.61 6.71 2.35
C ARG A 285 -3.59 6.98 3.50
N ILE A 286 -3.47 6.22 4.59
CA ILE A 286 -4.27 6.37 5.82
C ILE A 286 -3.54 7.19 6.90
N ALA A 287 -2.44 7.88 6.55
CA ALA A 287 -1.72 8.68 7.53
C ALA A 287 -2.72 9.60 8.24
N ALA A 288 -2.62 9.70 9.56
CA ALA A 288 -3.29 10.71 10.39
C ALA A 288 -2.65 12.07 10.12
N SER A 289 -2.63 12.42 8.85
CA SER A 289 -2.25 13.70 8.36
C SER A 289 -3.28 14.73 8.73
N ARG A 290 -4.28 14.52 9.63
CA ARG A 290 -5.09 15.64 10.12
C ARG A 290 -5.60 15.69 11.59
N LEU A 291 -4.74 15.93 12.60
CA LEU A 291 -5.09 16.17 14.01
C LEU A 291 -5.72 17.54 14.36
N PHE A 292 -7.03 17.60 14.58
CA PHE A 292 -7.65 18.69 15.35
C PHE A 292 -7.50 18.45 16.85
N VAL A 293 -7.31 19.51 17.65
CA VAL A 293 -7.18 19.45 19.11
C VAL A 293 -7.96 20.61 19.74
N GLU A 294 -8.77 20.34 20.76
CA GLU A 294 -9.58 21.36 21.44
C GLU A 294 -8.74 22.43 22.17
N GLU A 295 -9.18 23.70 22.16
CA GLU A 295 -8.43 24.86 22.69
C GLU A 295 -7.94 24.64 24.12
N SER A 296 -8.78 24.05 24.97
CA SER A 296 -8.48 23.84 26.40
C SER A 296 -7.33 22.84 26.68
N ILE A 297 -7.00 21.96 25.74
CA ILE A 297 -5.89 20.99 25.84
C ILE A 297 -4.78 21.23 24.80
N TYR A 298 -4.91 22.32 24.05
CA TYR A 298 -4.13 22.67 22.87
C TYR A 298 -2.61 22.66 23.08
N ASP A 299 -2.12 23.57 23.92
CA ASP A 299 -0.70 23.80 24.14
C ASP A 299 -0.01 22.58 24.76
N ASP A 300 -0.72 21.83 25.62
CA ASP A 300 -0.17 20.64 26.25
C ASP A 300 -0.06 19.47 25.24
N PHE A 301 -1.04 19.33 24.33
CA PHE A 301 -0.92 18.38 23.22
C PHE A 301 0.27 18.74 22.30
N VAL A 302 0.45 20.03 21.95
CA VAL A 302 1.58 20.52 21.15
C VAL A 302 2.89 20.11 21.82
N ARG A 303 3.06 20.49 23.09
CA ARG A 303 4.27 20.23 23.89
C ARG A 303 4.61 18.74 23.94
N ARG A 304 3.65 17.88 24.32
CA ARG A 304 3.84 16.41 24.39
C ARG A 304 4.17 15.82 23.01
N SER A 305 3.54 16.31 21.94
CA SER A 305 3.80 15.84 20.57
C SER A 305 5.20 16.18 20.08
N VAL A 306 5.70 17.37 20.44
CA VAL A 306 7.06 17.83 20.11
C VAL A 306 8.11 17.05 20.90
N GLU A 307 7.88 16.81 22.18
CA GLU A 307 8.71 15.93 23.02
C GLU A 307 8.79 14.52 22.42
N ARG A 308 7.65 13.95 22.02
CA ARG A 308 7.56 12.62 21.42
C ARG A 308 8.21 12.51 20.04
N ALA A 309 8.16 13.57 19.23
CA ALA A 309 8.83 13.63 17.93
C ALA A 309 10.36 13.74 18.03
N LYS A 310 10.88 14.43 19.06
CA LYS A 310 12.31 14.52 19.33
C LYS A 310 12.96 13.20 19.77
N GLN A 311 12.16 12.18 20.13
CA GLN A 311 12.63 10.85 20.52
C GLN A 311 12.95 9.91 19.34
N TYR A 312 12.65 10.29 18.09
CA TYR A 312 12.96 9.45 16.93
C TYR A 312 14.47 9.35 16.66
N ILE A 313 14.95 8.11 16.60
CA ILE A 313 16.29 7.74 16.18
C ILE A 313 16.28 7.38 14.69
N LEU A 314 16.94 8.20 13.87
CA LEU A 314 17.06 8.01 12.41
C LEU A 314 18.29 7.15 12.08
N GLY A 315 18.17 6.28 11.09
CA GLY A 315 19.30 5.47 10.65
C GLY A 315 18.96 4.32 9.69
N ASN A 316 19.86 3.35 9.59
CA ASN A 316 19.67 2.18 8.75
C ASN A 316 18.46 1.36 9.28
N PRO A 317 17.42 1.09 8.47
CA PRO A 317 16.22 0.37 8.92
C PRO A 317 16.45 -1.09 9.33
N LEU A 318 17.63 -1.66 9.04
CA LEU A 318 18.06 -2.99 9.50
C LEU A 318 18.77 -2.97 10.86
N THR A 319 19.16 -1.81 11.38
CA THR A 319 19.85 -1.70 12.67
C THR A 319 18.85 -1.69 13.83
N PRO A 320 19.01 -2.56 14.85
CA PRO A 320 18.17 -2.53 16.05
C PRO A 320 18.18 -1.17 16.74
N GLY A 321 17.03 -0.75 17.29
CA GLY A 321 16.88 0.55 17.98
C GLY A 321 16.63 1.75 17.05
N ILE A 322 16.78 1.61 15.73
CA ILE A 322 16.34 2.65 14.79
C ILE A 322 14.82 2.69 14.71
N THR A 323 14.25 3.89 14.86
CA THR A 323 12.81 4.14 14.90
C THR A 323 12.30 4.97 13.71
N GLN A 324 13.18 5.45 12.82
CA GLN A 324 12.77 6.04 11.54
C GLN A 324 13.80 5.72 10.42
N GLY A 325 13.31 5.17 9.31
CA GLY A 325 14.11 4.93 8.09
C GLY A 325 14.19 6.16 7.16
N PRO A 326 14.73 6.01 5.94
CA PRO A 326 14.67 7.03 4.90
C PRO A 326 13.31 7.06 4.19
N GLN A 327 13.07 8.14 3.44
CA GLN A 327 12.03 8.20 2.41
C GLN A 327 12.43 7.34 1.20
N ILE A 328 11.45 6.97 0.37
CA ILE A 328 11.64 5.96 -0.68
C ILE A 328 12.69 6.33 -1.74
N ASP A 329 12.66 7.57 -2.24
CA ASP A 329 13.51 8.05 -3.34
C ASP A 329 13.75 9.57 -3.27
N LYS A 330 14.53 10.08 -4.23
CA LYS A 330 14.88 11.51 -4.33
C LYS A 330 13.69 12.40 -4.66
N GLU A 331 12.73 11.91 -5.45
CA GLU A 331 11.57 12.71 -5.85
C GLU A 331 10.68 12.97 -4.65
N GLN A 332 10.38 11.91 -3.88
CA GLN A 332 9.60 12.02 -2.66
C GLN A 332 10.33 12.82 -1.57
N HIS A 333 11.66 12.68 -1.45
CA HIS A 333 12.50 13.48 -0.55
C HIS A 333 12.41 14.98 -0.85
N ASN A 334 12.61 15.35 -2.12
CA ASN A 334 12.52 16.74 -2.56
C ASN A 334 11.10 17.32 -2.37
N LYS A 335 10.05 16.55 -2.68
CA LYS A 335 8.65 16.97 -2.48
C LYS A 335 8.35 17.28 -1.01
N ILE A 336 8.84 16.45 -0.08
CA ILE A 336 8.67 16.68 1.37
C ILE A 336 9.40 17.95 1.82
N LEU A 337 10.62 18.18 1.35
CA LEU A 337 11.38 19.38 1.70
C LEU A 337 10.74 20.67 1.14
N ASP A 338 10.20 20.66 -0.08
CA ASP A 338 9.44 21.80 -0.63
C ASP A 338 8.24 22.18 0.25
N LEU A 339 7.47 21.19 0.69
CA LEU A 339 6.29 21.40 1.52
C LEU A 339 6.64 21.83 2.96
N ILE A 340 7.75 21.34 3.51
CA ILE A 340 8.31 21.89 4.76
C ILE A 340 8.68 23.37 4.59
N GLU A 341 9.29 23.77 3.47
CA GLU A 341 9.58 25.18 3.20
C GLU A 341 8.33 26.02 2.92
N SER A 342 7.27 25.44 2.34
CA SER A 342 6.00 26.16 2.13
C SER A 342 5.33 26.48 3.46
N GLY A 343 5.26 25.52 4.40
CA GLY A 343 4.73 25.75 5.75
C GLY A 343 5.43 26.92 6.46
N LYS A 344 6.77 26.96 6.43
CA LYS A 344 7.56 28.08 7.01
C LYS A 344 7.21 29.42 6.36
N LYS A 345 7.05 29.46 5.04
CA LYS A 345 6.75 30.70 4.28
C LYS A 345 5.32 31.18 4.46
N GLU A 346 4.39 30.27 4.71
CA GLU A 346 2.95 30.56 4.81
C GLU A 346 2.51 30.92 6.24
N GLY A 347 3.44 30.91 7.21
CA GLY A 347 3.22 31.38 8.58
C GLY A 347 3.01 30.27 9.62
N ALA A 348 3.22 29.01 9.26
CA ALA A 348 3.20 27.90 10.22
C ALA A 348 4.34 28.04 11.24
N THR A 349 4.05 27.83 12.53
CA THR A 349 5.09 27.81 13.58
C THR A 349 5.84 26.47 13.51
N LEU A 350 7.14 26.47 13.23
CA LEU A 350 7.97 25.26 13.21
C LEU A 350 8.43 24.90 14.62
N GLU A 351 7.95 23.78 15.17
CA GLU A 351 8.25 23.36 16.55
C GLU A 351 9.51 22.49 16.68
N CYS A 352 9.74 21.62 15.69
CA CYS A 352 10.95 20.80 15.60
C CYS A 352 11.21 20.28 14.18
N GLY A 353 12.46 19.86 13.94
CA GLY A 353 12.88 19.29 12.65
C GLY A 353 12.92 20.34 11.55
N GLY A 354 12.24 20.07 10.42
CA GLY A 354 12.14 21.01 9.31
C GLY A 354 13.31 20.98 8.32
N GLY A 355 14.05 19.87 8.23
CA GLY A 355 15.17 19.73 7.29
C GLY A 355 15.57 18.27 7.00
N PRO A 356 16.55 18.06 6.10
CA PRO A 356 17.14 16.74 5.83
C PRO A 356 18.00 16.27 7.01
N TRP A 357 18.38 14.99 7.02
CA TRP A 357 19.27 14.42 8.04
C TRP A 357 20.37 13.55 7.45
N GLY A 358 21.60 13.68 7.98
CA GLY A 358 22.76 12.90 7.55
C GLY A 358 23.26 13.21 6.13
N ASN A 359 24.33 12.51 5.73
CA ASN A 359 25.05 12.77 4.47
C ASN A 359 24.74 11.75 3.35
N LYS A 360 23.92 10.73 3.62
CA LYS A 360 23.63 9.64 2.68
C LYS A 360 22.23 9.06 2.95
N GLY A 361 21.49 8.81 1.87
CA GLY A 361 20.10 8.35 1.95
C GLY A 361 19.10 9.51 2.06
N TYR A 362 17.83 9.21 1.86
CA TYR A 362 16.76 10.20 1.75
C TYR A 362 16.08 10.48 3.10
N PHE A 363 16.85 10.83 4.13
CA PHE A 363 16.28 11.09 5.45
C PHE A 363 15.76 12.53 5.57
N VAL A 364 14.65 12.67 6.30
CA VAL A 364 14.03 13.94 6.69
C VAL A 364 13.80 13.89 8.20
N GLN A 365 14.10 14.97 8.91
CA GLN A 365 13.89 15.06 10.35
C GLN A 365 12.39 14.93 10.70
N PRO A 366 12.03 14.27 11.81
CA PRO A 366 10.68 14.31 12.35
C PRO A 366 10.31 15.76 12.60
N THR A 367 9.37 16.25 11.80
CA THR A 367 8.98 17.64 11.78
C THR A 367 7.64 17.78 12.46
N VAL A 368 7.42 18.87 13.21
CA VAL A 368 6.13 19.25 13.79
C VAL A 368 5.95 20.74 13.52
N PHE A 369 4.74 21.13 13.13
CA PHE A 369 4.34 22.52 13.02
C PHE A 369 3.16 22.77 13.98
N SER A 370 2.89 24.02 14.33
CA SER A 370 1.71 24.46 15.09
C SER A 370 1.14 25.74 14.49
N ASN A 371 0.00 26.20 15.01
CA ASN A 371 -0.70 27.42 14.59
C ASN A 371 -1.00 27.46 13.08
N VAL A 372 -1.23 26.31 12.47
CA VAL A 372 -1.43 26.28 11.02
C VAL A 372 -2.88 26.65 10.71
N THR A 373 -2.99 27.82 10.12
CA THR A 373 -4.20 28.29 9.45
C THR A 373 -4.28 27.67 8.08
N ASP A 374 -5.37 28.02 7.42
CA ASP A 374 -6.13 27.05 6.70
C ASP A 374 -6.11 27.21 5.17
N GLU A 375 -5.60 28.33 4.69
CA GLU A 375 -5.32 28.49 3.26
C GLU A 375 -3.91 28.08 2.81
N MET A 376 -3.05 27.61 3.73
CA MET A 376 -1.70 27.10 3.44
C MET A 376 -1.70 25.95 2.39
N ARG A 377 -0.52 25.62 1.84
CA ARG A 377 -0.30 24.60 0.79
C ARG A 377 -0.16 23.19 1.31
N ILE A 378 0.39 23.06 2.51
CA ILE A 378 0.82 21.83 3.15
C ILE A 378 -0.19 20.64 3.18
N ALA A 379 -1.40 20.69 2.64
CA ALA A 379 -2.55 21.21 3.35
C ALA A 379 -3.89 20.71 2.89
N LYS A 380 -4.15 21.17 1.68
CA LYS A 380 -4.99 20.64 0.63
C LYS A 380 -4.17 19.55 -0.07
N GLU A 381 -2.85 19.78 -0.25
CA GLU A 381 -1.93 18.84 -0.89
C GLU A 381 -1.70 17.59 -0.02
N GLU A 382 -1.75 16.41 -0.64
CA GLU A 382 -1.30 15.19 0.00
C GLU A 382 0.23 15.08 -0.09
N VAL A 383 0.80 14.73 1.05
CA VAL A 383 2.23 14.57 1.22
C VAL A 383 2.42 13.14 1.69
N MET A 384 3.00 12.31 0.84
CA MET A 384 3.62 11.05 1.24
C MET A 384 5.04 11.34 1.78
N VAL A 385 5.31 12.35 2.63
CA VAL A 385 4.80 12.52 4.01
C VAL A 385 4.74 13.98 4.54
N SER A 386 3.71 14.34 5.34
CA SER A 386 3.58 15.51 6.27
C SER A 386 3.16 16.94 5.76
N PHE A 387 2.08 17.56 6.33
CA PHE A 387 1.59 18.98 6.14
C PHE A 387 0.02 19.28 6.41
N ARG A 388 -0.54 20.51 6.71
CA ARG A 388 -2.01 20.91 7.05
C ARG A 388 -2.61 22.01 6.20
N SER A 389 -3.97 22.03 5.90
CA SER A 389 -4.93 23.19 6.08
C SER A 389 -6.26 23.39 5.21
N VAL A 390 -7.46 23.83 5.77
CA VAL A 390 -8.68 24.71 5.30
C VAL A 390 -9.82 25.03 6.37
N PRO A 391 -10.54 26.23 6.44
CA PRO A 391 -10.52 27.20 7.60
C PRO A 391 -11.66 27.43 8.63
N PHE A 392 -11.22 27.73 9.88
CA PHE A 392 -11.71 28.67 10.93
C PHE A 392 -13.22 28.90 11.18
N ALA A 393 -13.66 28.68 12.44
CA ALA A 393 -14.56 29.52 13.27
C ALA A 393 -15.41 28.72 14.29
N ALA A 394 -15.24 29.02 15.58
CA ALA A 394 -16.14 28.80 16.72
C ALA A 394 -17.17 27.64 16.68
N MET A 395 -16.99 26.65 17.56
CA MET A 395 -17.92 25.52 17.69
C MET A 395 -19.28 25.89 18.33
N ARG A 396 -20.19 26.42 17.50
CA ARG A 396 -21.61 26.02 17.53
C ARG A 396 -21.94 25.24 16.25
N CYS A 397 -21.87 23.91 16.37
CA CYS A 397 -22.30 22.88 15.40
C CYS A 397 -21.46 22.63 14.12
N LEU A 398 -20.95 21.39 14.02
CA LEU A 398 -20.80 20.52 12.84
C LEU A 398 -19.99 20.97 11.58
N CYS A 399 -19.03 20.09 11.22
CA CYS A 399 -18.45 19.83 9.87
C CYS A 399 -17.28 20.69 9.31
N ALA A 400 -16.04 20.38 9.72
CA ALA A 400 -14.92 19.82 8.91
C ALA A 400 -14.49 20.41 7.51
N PRO A 401 -13.23 20.21 6.99
CA PRO A 401 -11.97 19.74 7.64
C PRO A 401 -10.58 20.29 7.13
N ALA A 402 -9.52 20.11 7.93
CA ALA A 402 -8.09 20.50 7.76
C ALA A 402 -7.13 19.49 8.46
N VAL A 403 -5.84 19.86 8.72
CA VAL A 403 -4.74 19.36 9.66
C VAL A 403 -3.53 18.48 9.13
N PRO A 404 -2.38 18.20 9.87
CA PRO A 404 -1.84 16.92 10.43
C PRO A 404 -1.44 17.13 11.87
N LEU A 405 -0.17 16.89 12.23
CA LEU A 405 0.42 17.55 13.37
C LEU A 405 0.59 19.04 13.12
N THR A 406 -0.54 19.74 13.09
CA THR A 406 -0.55 21.18 13.25
C THR A 406 -1.75 21.65 14.03
N PHE A 407 -1.43 21.97 15.24
CA PHE A 407 -2.35 22.48 16.20
C PHE A 407 -3.00 23.78 15.65
N SER A 408 -4.33 23.85 15.73
CA SER A 408 -5.09 25.10 15.97
C SER A 408 -5.93 24.88 17.21
N ALA A 409 -6.04 25.88 18.08
CA ALA A 409 -7.05 25.91 19.13
C ALA A 409 -8.46 25.89 18.47
N LEU A 410 -9.46 25.29 19.16
CA LEU A 410 -10.87 25.19 18.71
C LEU A 410 -11.78 26.25 19.34
#